data_AF-A0A0Q7US82-F1
#
_entry.id   AF-A0A0Q7US82-F1
#
_cell.length_a   1.000
_cell.length_b   1.000
_cell.length_c   1.000
_cell.angle_alpha   90.00
_cell.angle_beta   90.00
_cell.angle_gamma   90.00
#
_symmetry.space_group_name_H-M   'P 1'
#
loop_
_entity.id
_entity.type
_entity.pdbx_description
1 polymer ?
#
loop_
_entity_poly.entity_id
_entity_poly.type
_entity_poly.pdbx_seq_one_letter_code
_entity_poly.pdbx_strand_id
1 'polypeptide(L)'
;MYLLERAGHALRRAAAVVRPIGWVLIAVAALLWIVGPWMGWREVTVAAVVVTVVLGLCLLFLVGRTTYDVTLDLTRTRVVVGERAVGALTLANSGGRAILPSRVVLPVGAGRGVFGVKHLAPGEEVEELFAIPTVKRAVLPVGPVSIVRGDPLGLFERVDSRDEPVDLYVHPRTVRFEGQSLGFVRDLEGMVSRELARDDIAFHALSEYQPGDDLRHVHWRSTARTGTIMVRTYEQTRRSHFVIGLSTNPAEYADEDELELAVSAAGSLGLRALRDSYKVDVRTQSGRLRTESQKHLLDSLSGVEPSRPKAGGTTALAGSIAAAAPAASVVVLACGSRVTAAELQAAISRLPLGSRVLAVVAALGQEPGRRRIGEADVITVGDLDQLAPSLRRVLA
;
A
#
# COMPACT_ATOMS: atom_id res chain seq x y z
N MET A 1 39.88 -25.20 -7.09
CA MET A 1 38.75 -24.27 -7.33
C MET A 1 37.87 -24.10 -6.08
N TYR A 2 37.39 -25.20 -5.47
CA TYR A 2 36.52 -25.17 -4.28
C TYR A 2 37.11 -24.51 -3.00
N LEU A 3 38.44 -24.60 -2.80
CA LEU A 3 39.14 -23.94 -1.67
C LEU A 3 39.28 -22.42 -1.84
N LEU A 4 39.43 -21.93 -3.08
CA LEU A 4 39.53 -20.50 -3.39
C LEU A 4 38.18 -19.80 -3.25
N GLU A 5 37.08 -20.47 -3.62
CA GLU A 5 35.71 -19.95 -3.40
C GLU A 5 35.34 -19.90 -1.92
N ARG A 6 35.72 -20.92 -1.12
CA ARG A 6 35.55 -20.90 0.35
C ARG A 6 36.37 -19.79 1.01
N ALA A 7 37.62 -19.61 0.60
CA ALA A 7 38.48 -18.53 1.10
C ALA A 7 37.91 -17.16 0.74
N GLY A 8 37.42 -16.96 -0.49
CA GLY A 8 36.78 -15.73 -0.92
C GLY A 8 35.50 -15.41 -0.15
N HIS A 9 34.66 -16.41 0.15
CA HIS A 9 33.47 -16.21 0.98
C HIS A 9 33.80 -15.93 2.46
N ALA A 10 34.82 -16.59 3.01
CA ALA A 10 35.27 -16.31 4.37
C ALA A 10 35.87 -14.89 4.48
N LEU A 11 36.67 -14.47 3.50
CA LEU A 11 37.26 -13.14 3.44
C LEU A 11 36.19 -12.05 3.28
N ARG A 12 35.16 -12.29 2.44
CA ARG A 12 34.02 -11.36 2.30
C ARG A 12 33.19 -11.25 3.58
N ARG A 13 32.95 -12.36 4.28
CA ARG A 13 32.27 -12.32 5.59
C ARG A 13 33.09 -11.62 6.66
N ALA A 14 34.41 -11.81 6.66
CA ALA A 14 35.31 -11.11 7.57
C ALA A 14 35.37 -9.61 7.25
N ALA A 15 35.44 -9.24 5.96
CA ALA A 15 35.44 -7.85 5.52
C ALA A 15 34.10 -7.14 5.81
N ALA A 16 32.97 -7.84 5.70
CA ALA A 16 31.63 -7.32 6.00
C ALA A 16 31.46 -6.91 7.48
N VAL A 17 32.34 -7.41 8.36
CA VAL A 17 32.33 -7.12 9.78
C VAL A 17 33.16 -5.87 10.12
N VAL A 18 34.12 -5.47 9.28
CA VAL A 18 35.03 -4.36 9.58
C VAL A 18 34.41 -3.03 9.16
N ARG A 19 34.23 -2.10 10.10
CA ARG A 19 33.76 -0.73 9.81
C ARG A 19 34.87 0.10 9.16
N PRO A 20 34.57 1.23 8.49
CA PRO A 20 35.59 2.05 7.83
C PRO A 20 36.76 2.45 8.74
N ILE A 21 36.49 2.76 10.01
CA ILE A 21 37.52 3.09 11.00
C ILE A 21 38.40 1.89 11.38
N GLY A 22 37.83 0.68 11.38
CA GLY A 22 38.58 -0.56 11.58
C GLY A 22 39.59 -0.78 10.45
N TRP A 23 39.20 -0.51 9.20
CA TRP A 23 40.12 -0.57 8.06
C TRP A 23 41.26 0.44 8.16
N VAL A 24 40.97 1.67 8.60
CA VAL A 24 42.01 2.69 8.84
C VAL A 24 43.00 2.21 9.90
N LEU A 25 42.51 1.69 11.03
CA LEU A 25 43.39 1.19 12.10
C LEU A 25 44.19 -0.05 11.68
N ILE A 26 43.62 -0.94 10.88
CA ILE A 26 44.34 -2.09 10.31
C ILE A 26 45.45 -1.60 9.38
N ALA A 27 45.18 -0.61 8.54
CA ALA A 27 46.19 -0.02 7.65
C ALA A 27 47.30 0.70 8.41
N VAL A 28 46.96 1.45 9.46
CA VAL A 28 47.93 2.11 10.35
C VAL A 28 48.78 1.06 11.08
N ALA A 29 48.18 0.01 11.62
CA ALA A 29 48.92 -1.08 12.25
C ALA A 29 49.91 -1.73 11.28
N ALA A 30 49.49 -1.99 10.04
CA ALA A 30 50.35 -2.55 9.00
C ALA A 30 51.52 -1.61 8.65
N LEU A 31 51.26 -0.32 8.52
CA LEU A 31 52.31 0.68 8.26
C LEU A 31 53.33 0.75 9.40
N LEU A 32 52.87 0.78 10.66
CA LEU A 32 53.74 0.81 11.83
C LEU A 32 54.60 -0.45 11.93
N TRP A 33 54.06 -1.62 11.58
CA TRP A 33 54.80 -2.88 11.52
C TRP A 33 55.89 -2.90 10.45
N ILE A 34 55.76 -2.12 9.38
CA ILE A 34 56.78 -1.99 8.31
C ILE A 34 57.82 -0.93 8.69
N VAL A 35 57.38 0.25 9.10
CA VAL A 35 58.25 1.41 9.35
C VAL A 35 59.10 1.22 10.60
N GLY A 36 58.54 0.67 11.67
CA GLY A 36 59.24 0.51 12.95
C GLY A 36 60.54 -0.30 12.84
N PRO A 37 60.50 -1.53 12.29
CA PRO A 37 61.70 -2.33 12.07
C PRO A 37 62.65 -1.71 11.04
N TRP A 38 62.12 -1.06 9.99
CA TRP A 38 62.92 -0.45 8.94
C TRP A 38 63.76 0.75 9.44
N MET A 39 63.20 1.55 10.34
CA MET A 39 63.89 2.69 10.98
C MET A 39 64.63 2.32 12.28
N GLY A 40 64.40 1.12 12.83
CA GLY A 40 64.98 0.67 14.09
C GLY A 40 64.42 1.35 15.34
N TRP A 41 63.28 2.05 15.24
CA TRP A 41 62.68 2.81 16.33
C TRP A 41 61.81 1.91 17.21
N ARG A 42 62.20 1.74 18.47
CA ARG A 42 61.49 0.88 19.44
C ARG A 42 60.12 1.44 19.79
N GLU A 43 59.95 2.75 19.76
CA GLU A 43 58.69 3.42 20.05
C GLU A 43 57.62 3.08 19.02
N VAL A 44 58.01 3.04 17.73
CA VAL A 44 57.10 2.73 16.62
C VAL A 44 56.68 1.26 16.63
N THR A 45 57.60 0.35 16.97
CA THR A 45 57.27 -1.08 17.09
C THR A 45 56.35 -1.35 18.28
N VAL A 46 56.56 -0.69 19.42
CA VAL A 46 55.66 -0.76 20.58
C VAL A 46 54.27 -0.24 20.20
N ALA A 47 54.17 0.88 19.47
CA ALA A 47 52.88 1.40 19.00
C ALA A 47 52.15 0.39 18.09
N ALA A 48 52.87 -0.27 17.16
CA ALA A 48 52.31 -1.33 16.32
C ALA A 48 51.73 -2.49 17.14
N VAL A 49 52.45 -2.94 18.17
CA VAL A 49 51.99 -4.00 19.08
C VAL A 49 50.73 -3.57 19.82
N VAL A 50 50.70 -2.36 20.39
CA VAL A 50 49.53 -1.85 21.13
C VAL A 50 48.29 -1.82 20.23
N VAL A 51 48.39 -1.25 19.03
CA VAL A 51 47.25 -1.18 18.08
C VAL A 51 46.79 -2.59 17.70
N THR A 52 47.72 -3.53 17.48
CA THR A 52 47.40 -4.92 17.15
C THR A 52 46.68 -5.63 18.30
N VAL A 53 47.12 -5.43 19.54
CA VAL A 53 46.47 -5.99 20.73
C VAL A 53 45.05 -5.43 20.89
N VAL A 54 44.87 -4.12 20.70
CA VAL A 54 43.55 -3.48 20.75
C VAL A 54 42.61 -4.06 19.68
N LEU A 55 43.08 -4.23 18.45
CA LEU A 55 42.29 -4.87 17.38
C LEU A 55 41.91 -6.32 17.75
N GLY A 56 42.84 -7.08 18.31
CA GLY A 56 42.60 -8.45 18.77
C GLY A 56 41.58 -8.53 19.89
N LEU A 57 41.68 -7.64 20.89
CA LEU A 57 40.70 -7.53 21.98
C LEU A 57 39.32 -7.18 21.44
N CYS A 58 39.21 -6.24 20.50
CA CYS A 58 37.93 -5.87 19.88
C CYS A 58 37.33 -7.03 19.08
N LEU A 59 38.16 -7.82 18.38
CA LEU A 59 37.70 -9.00 17.65
C LEU A 59 37.12 -10.09 18.57
N LEU A 60 37.66 -10.25 19.78
CA LEU A 60 37.13 -11.21 20.76
C LEU A 60 35.67 -10.92 21.16
N PHE A 61 35.23 -9.67 21.14
CA PHE A 61 33.83 -9.31 21.42
C PHE A 61 32.84 -9.83 20.36
N LEU A 62 33.34 -10.18 19.16
CA LEU A 62 32.52 -10.75 18.10
C LEU A 62 32.48 -12.28 18.12
N VAL A 63 33.31 -12.92 18.95
CA VAL A 63 33.39 -14.37 19.09
C VAL A 63 32.27 -14.85 20.01
N GLY A 64 31.19 -15.35 19.42
CA GLY A 64 30.09 -15.99 20.14
C GLY A 64 28.87 -16.20 19.25
N ARG A 65 28.30 -17.43 19.25
CA ARG A 65 27.01 -17.72 18.60
C ARG A 65 25.91 -17.47 19.62
N THR A 66 25.36 -16.27 19.63
CA THR A 66 24.16 -15.96 20.41
C THR A 66 22.95 -16.24 19.55
N THR A 67 22.18 -17.26 19.91
CA THR A 67 20.85 -17.52 19.36
C THR A 67 19.88 -16.61 20.09
N TYR A 68 19.51 -15.50 19.44
CA TYR A 68 18.34 -14.74 19.87
C TYR A 68 17.13 -15.37 19.22
N ASP A 69 16.11 -15.64 20.01
CA ASP A 69 14.78 -15.77 19.47
C ASP A 69 14.15 -14.38 19.49
N VAL A 70 13.83 -13.88 18.30
CA VAL A 70 13.24 -12.55 18.14
C VAL A 70 11.88 -12.79 17.54
N THR A 71 10.87 -12.21 18.15
CA THR A 71 9.52 -12.21 17.59
C THR A 71 9.03 -10.78 17.49
N LEU A 72 8.64 -10.40 16.28
CA LEU A 72 8.00 -9.13 15.98
C LEU A 72 6.50 -9.38 15.86
N ASP A 73 5.73 -8.80 16.77
CA ASP A 73 4.27 -8.82 16.70
C ASP A 73 3.71 -7.41 16.51
N LEU A 74 2.73 -7.30 15.62
CA LEU A 74 1.98 -6.06 15.39
C LEU A 74 0.56 -6.28 15.88
N THR A 75 0.13 -5.52 16.90
CA THR A 75 -1.23 -5.65 17.46
C THR A 75 -2.31 -5.55 16.36
N ARG A 76 -2.06 -4.71 15.35
CA ARG A 76 -2.85 -4.64 14.12
C ARG A 76 -1.93 -4.39 12.93
N THR A 77 -2.14 -5.13 11.84
CA THR A 77 -1.45 -4.93 10.55
C THR A 77 -2.14 -3.87 9.68
N ARG A 78 -3.28 -3.34 10.11
CA ARG A 78 -4.09 -2.33 9.41
C ARG A 78 -4.60 -1.31 10.41
N VAL A 79 -4.34 -0.04 10.12
CA VAL A 79 -4.74 1.12 10.94
C VAL A 79 -5.17 2.25 10.02
N VAL A 80 -5.97 3.19 10.50
CA VAL A 80 -6.32 4.40 9.75
C VAL A 80 -5.32 5.51 10.09
N VAL A 81 -5.05 6.42 9.14
CA VAL A 81 -4.26 7.64 9.40
C VAL A 81 -4.71 8.32 10.69
N GLY A 82 -3.76 8.60 11.59
CA GLY A 82 -3.99 9.20 12.91
C GLY A 82 -4.32 8.20 14.03
N GLU A 83 -4.60 6.93 13.73
CA GLU A 83 -4.75 5.89 14.76
C GLU A 83 -3.39 5.44 15.30
N ARG A 84 -3.35 5.06 16.57
CA ARG A 84 -2.13 4.54 17.20
C ARG A 84 -1.82 3.13 16.68
N ALA A 85 -0.74 3.00 15.91
CA ALA A 85 -0.13 1.72 15.60
C ALA A 85 0.92 1.38 16.66
N VAL A 86 0.77 0.21 17.30
CA VAL A 86 1.69 -0.30 18.32
C VAL A 86 2.19 -1.67 17.88
N GLY A 87 3.50 -1.85 17.98
CA GLY A 87 4.17 -3.14 17.82
C GLY A 87 4.86 -3.56 19.12
N ALA A 88 5.03 -4.86 19.28
CA ALA A 88 5.79 -5.48 20.34
C ALA A 88 7.00 -6.19 19.73
N LEU A 89 8.17 -5.94 20.29
CA LEU A 89 9.39 -6.66 19.97
C LEU A 89 9.77 -7.51 21.19
N THR A 90 9.65 -8.81 21.04
CA THR A 90 9.99 -9.77 22.09
C THR A 90 11.34 -10.38 21.80
N LEU A 91 12.23 -10.28 22.79
CA LEU A 91 13.60 -10.77 22.74
C LEU A 91 13.77 -11.85 23.80
N ALA A 92 13.97 -13.09 23.36
CA ALA A 92 14.14 -14.22 24.26
C ALA A 92 15.52 -14.87 24.09
N ASN A 93 16.16 -15.22 25.22
CA ASN A 93 17.38 -16.00 25.23
C ASN A 93 17.06 -17.49 25.34
N SER A 94 16.89 -18.15 24.19
CA SER A 94 16.69 -19.60 24.10
C SER A 94 17.99 -20.41 24.27
N GLY A 95 19.14 -19.74 24.47
CA GLY A 95 20.45 -20.37 24.64
C GLY A 95 20.81 -20.70 26.10
N GLY A 96 21.84 -21.54 26.27
CA GLY A 96 22.36 -21.91 27.60
C GLY A 96 23.40 -20.94 28.21
N ARG A 97 23.63 -19.77 27.59
CA ARG A 97 24.57 -18.75 28.09
C ARG A 97 23.91 -17.39 28.08
N ALA A 98 24.31 -16.54 29.01
CA ALA A 98 23.81 -15.18 29.05
C ALA A 98 24.27 -14.37 27.83
N ILE A 99 23.39 -13.50 27.36
CA ILE A 99 23.63 -12.62 26.24
C ILE A 99 24.20 -11.29 26.76
N LEU A 100 25.29 -10.85 26.13
CA LEU A 100 25.93 -9.56 26.43
C LEU A 100 25.13 -8.41 25.81
N PRO A 101 25.26 -7.17 26.34
CA PRO A 101 24.56 -6.01 25.82
C PRO A 101 24.73 -5.86 24.31
N SER A 102 23.62 -5.64 23.62
CA SER A 102 23.57 -5.52 22.15
C SER A 102 22.54 -4.48 21.72
N ARG A 103 22.57 -4.13 20.44
CA ARG A 103 21.58 -3.22 19.86
C ARG A 103 20.71 -3.99 18.89
N VAL A 104 19.41 -3.87 19.02
CA VAL A 104 18.45 -4.40 18.06
C VAL A 104 17.93 -3.23 17.24
N VAL A 105 18.01 -3.38 15.92
CA VAL A 105 17.58 -2.38 14.95
C VAL A 105 16.37 -2.94 14.22
N LEU A 106 15.26 -2.21 14.31
CA LEU A 106 14.02 -2.52 13.61
C LEU A 106 13.75 -1.44 12.56
N PRO A 107 13.88 -1.73 11.25
CA PRO A 107 13.43 -0.83 10.20
C PRO A 107 11.91 -0.69 10.25
N VAL A 108 11.41 0.54 10.08
CA VAL A 108 9.96 0.83 10.00
C VAL A 108 9.76 1.86 8.89
N GLY A 109 9.40 1.40 7.69
CA GLY A 109 9.37 2.25 6.50
C GLY A 109 10.71 2.94 6.24
N ALA A 110 10.72 4.28 6.17
CA ALA A 110 11.94 5.08 6.00
C ALA A 110 12.72 5.30 7.32
N GLY A 111 12.11 4.99 8.47
CA GLY A 111 12.69 5.14 9.78
C GLY A 111 13.33 3.86 10.32
N ARG A 112 13.93 3.95 11.50
CA ARG A 112 14.41 2.79 12.25
C ARG A 112 14.28 3.01 13.76
N GLY A 113 13.75 2.02 14.46
CA GLY A 113 13.84 1.90 15.92
C GLY A 113 15.16 1.27 16.31
N VAL A 114 15.79 1.77 17.38
CA VAL A 114 17.00 1.17 17.98
C VAL A 114 16.69 0.87 19.43
N PHE A 115 16.70 -0.41 19.78
CA PHE A 115 16.44 -0.92 21.11
C PHE A 115 17.73 -1.42 21.73
N GLY A 116 18.05 -0.92 22.93
CA GLY A 116 19.23 -1.36 23.67
C GLY A 116 18.87 -2.58 24.51
N VAL A 117 19.40 -3.74 24.16
CA VAL A 117 19.23 -4.94 24.96
C VAL A 117 20.30 -4.93 26.03
N LYS A 118 19.87 -4.99 27.28
CA LYS A 118 20.78 -5.15 28.42
C LYS A 118 21.30 -6.60 28.45
N HIS A 119 21.89 -6.98 29.57
CA HIS A 119 22.16 -8.38 29.84
C HIS A 119 20.86 -9.19 29.84
N LEU A 120 20.85 -10.34 29.16
CA LEU A 120 19.70 -11.27 29.13
C LEU A 120 20.18 -12.66 29.57
N ALA A 121 19.72 -13.11 30.74
CA ALA A 121 20.06 -14.41 31.32
C ALA A 121 19.48 -15.57 30.47
N PRO A 122 20.00 -16.81 30.60
CA PRO A 122 19.41 -17.97 29.94
C PRO A 122 17.93 -18.13 30.30
N GLY A 123 17.05 -18.24 29.29
CA GLY A 123 15.60 -18.36 29.48
C GLY A 123 14.88 -17.06 29.85
N GLU A 124 15.59 -15.92 29.94
CA GLU A 124 14.97 -14.62 30.15
C GLU A 124 14.37 -14.06 28.85
N GLU A 125 13.25 -13.37 28.99
CA GLU A 125 12.48 -12.75 27.91
C GLU A 125 12.18 -11.30 28.27
N VAL A 126 12.36 -10.40 27.30
CA VAL A 126 12.06 -8.98 27.43
C VAL A 126 11.18 -8.56 26.27
N GLU A 127 10.07 -7.91 26.58
CA GLU A 127 9.15 -7.31 25.62
C GLU A 127 9.34 -5.79 25.60
N GLU A 128 9.60 -5.24 24.42
CA GLU A 128 9.72 -3.80 24.18
C GLU A 128 8.60 -3.34 23.26
N LEU A 129 7.72 -2.47 23.77
CA LEU A 129 6.64 -1.88 22.99
C LEU A 129 7.11 -0.62 22.27
N PHE A 130 6.70 -0.46 21.01
CA PHE A 130 7.02 0.72 20.22
C PHE A 130 5.81 1.22 19.43
N ALA A 131 5.74 2.53 19.25
CA ALA A 131 4.69 3.19 18.47
C ALA A 131 5.21 3.55 17.08
N ILE A 132 4.37 3.31 16.06
CA ILE A 132 4.67 3.66 14.67
C ILE A 132 3.87 4.92 14.32
N PRO A 133 4.50 6.03 13.90
CA PRO A 133 3.78 7.23 13.47
C PRO A 133 2.94 6.98 12.22
N THR A 134 1.64 7.27 12.29
CA THR A 134 0.64 7.04 11.22
C THR A 134 0.12 8.36 10.63
N VAL A 135 1.02 9.34 10.44
CA VAL A 135 0.67 10.73 10.06
C VAL A 135 0.12 10.80 8.63
N LYS A 136 0.61 9.97 7.72
CA LYS A 136 0.18 9.89 6.32
C LYS A 136 -0.12 8.44 5.94
N ARG A 137 -0.93 8.25 4.89
CA ARG A 137 -1.19 6.91 4.35
C ARG A 137 0.11 6.32 3.80
N ALA A 138 0.33 5.04 4.03
CA ALA A 138 1.50 4.32 3.53
C ALA A 138 1.32 2.82 3.69
N VAL A 139 2.10 2.06 2.93
CA VAL A 139 2.41 0.66 3.26
C VAL A 139 3.81 0.66 3.87
N LEU A 140 3.89 0.43 5.18
CA LEU A 140 5.13 0.49 5.94
C LEU A 140 5.65 -0.93 6.16
N PRO A 141 6.76 -1.35 5.52
CA PRO A 141 7.42 -2.59 5.88
C PRO A 141 8.04 -2.44 7.27
N VAL A 142 7.66 -3.33 8.18
CA VAL A 142 8.19 -3.41 9.54
C VAL A 142 9.09 -4.64 9.63
N GLY A 143 10.37 -4.42 9.88
CA GLY A 143 11.39 -5.48 9.83
C GLY A 143 12.15 -5.52 8.50
N PRO A 144 13.01 -6.52 8.28
CA PRO A 144 13.37 -7.59 9.23
C PRO A 144 14.13 -7.07 10.46
N VAL A 145 14.02 -7.76 11.59
CA VAL A 145 14.72 -7.34 12.81
C VAL A 145 16.19 -7.67 12.68
N SER A 146 17.06 -6.70 12.93
CA SER A 146 18.50 -6.87 12.81
C SER A 146 19.18 -6.71 14.16
N ILE A 147 19.93 -7.74 14.55
CA ILE A 147 20.70 -7.71 15.79
C ILE A 147 22.11 -7.27 15.44
N VAL A 148 22.53 -6.17 16.05
CA VAL A 148 23.81 -5.53 15.84
C VAL A 148 24.69 -5.75 17.05
N ARG A 149 25.76 -6.52 16.84
CA ARG A 149 26.81 -6.73 17.83
C ARG A 149 28.06 -5.99 17.41
N GLY A 150 28.56 -5.10 18.25
CA GLY A 150 29.80 -4.36 18.02
C GLY A 150 30.80 -4.55 19.16
N ASP A 151 32.02 -4.09 18.95
CA ASP A 151 33.02 -3.91 19.99
C ASP A 151 32.92 -2.51 20.65
N PRO A 152 33.54 -2.30 21.82
CA PRO A 152 33.48 -1.01 22.53
C PRO A 152 34.06 0.19 21.77
N LEU A 153 34.99 -0.05 20.83
CA LEU A 153 35.63 0.99 20.01
C LEU A 153 34.92 1.16 18.65
N GLY A 154 33.92 0.32 18.35
CA GLY A 154 33.15 0.38 17.10
C GLY A 154 33.99 0.15 15.85
N LEU A 155 34.99 -0.72 15.92
CA LEU A 155 35.88 -1.12 14.81
C LEU A 155 35.26 -2.24 13.97
N PHE A 156 34.52 -3.12 14.63
CA PHE A 156 33.91 -4.32 14.09
C PHE A 156 32.42 -4.37 14.47
N GLU A 157 31.58 -4.73 13.51
CA GLU A 157 30.14 -4.81 13.66
C GLU A 157 29.61 -6.03 12.91
N ARG A 158 28.92 -6.91 13.62
CA ARG A 158 28.25 -8.07 13.04
C ARG A 158 26.74 -7.86 13.10
N VAL A 159 26.11 -7.89 11.93
CA VAL A 159 24.66 -7.78 11.77
C VAL A 159 24.10 -9.17 11.47
N ASP A 160 23.10 -9.61 12.23
CA ASP A 160 22.32 -10.81 11.97
C ASP A 160 20.85 -10.42 11.82
N SER A 161 20.29 -10.57 10.62
CA SER A 161 18.89 -10.27 10.33
C SER A 161 18.03 -11.51 10.54
N ARG A 162 16.91 -11.36 11.25
CA ARG A 162 15.93 -12.38 11.56
C ARG A 162 14.53 -11.93 11.12
N ASP A 163 13.69 -12.92 10.84
CA ASP A 163 12.31 -12.80 10.36
C ASP A 163 12.12 -12.15 8.99
N GLU A 164 10.94 -12.39 8.43
CA GLU A 164 10.46 -11.69 7.24
C GLU A 164 9.79 -10.37 7.64
N PRO A 165 9.94 -9.31 6.83
CA PRO A 165 9.25 -8.05 7.09
C PRO A 165 7.73 -8.25 7.01
N VAL A 166 6.99 -7.58 7.90
CA VAL A 166 5.53 -7.55 7.93
C VAL A 166 5.05 -6.18 7.47
N ASP A 167 4.12 -6.16 6.51
CA ASP A 167 3.53 -4.91 6.01
C ASP A 167 2.45 -4.38 6.96
N LEU A 168 2.67 -3.17 7.49
CA LEU A 168 1.66 -2.37 8.16
C LEU A 168 0.99 -1.43 7.14
N TYR A 169 -0.31 -1.61 6.93
CA TYR A 169 -1.10 -0.75 6.05
C TYR A 169 -1.72 0.40 6.85
N VAL A 170 -1.36 1.63 6.51
CA VAL A 170 -1.98 2.86 7.03
C VAL A 170 -3.01 3.34 6.01
N HIS A 171 -4.26 3.00 6.25
CA HIS A 171 -5.41 3.29 5.38
C HIS A 171 -5.74 4.79 5.38
N PRO A 172 -6.17 5.35 4.23
CA PRO A 172 -6.68 6.71 4.19
C PRO A 172 -7.91 6.87 5.08
N ARG A 173 -8.15 8.09 5.58
CA ARG A 173 -9.39 8.40 6.29
C ARG A 173 -10.56 8.23 5.32
N THR A 174 -11.68 7.69 5.81
CA THR A 174 -12.89 7.54 5.01
C THR A 174 -14.10 8.01 5.78
N VAL A 175 -15.09 8.53 5.06
CA VAL A 175 -16.38 8.95 5.62
C VAL A 175 -17.45 7.94 5.27
N ARG A 176 -18.36 7.71 6.22
CA ARG A 176 -19.52 6.86 6.01
C ARG A 176 -20.67 7.72 5.47
N PHE A 177 -21.34 7.22 4.44
CA PHE A 177 -22.54 7.86 3.91
C PHE A 177 -23.75 7.25 4.63
N GLU A 178 -24.42 8.05 5.45
CA GLU A 178 -25.70 7.67 6.06
C GLU A 178 -26.86 7.85 5.06
N GLY A 179 -27.74 6.85 4.93
CA GLY A 179 -28.94 6.93 4.09
C GLY A 179 -28.90 6.11 2.79
N GLN A 180 -29.77 6.49 1.84
CA GLN A 180 -30.07 5.75 0.59
C GLN A 180 -28.80 5.43 -0.21
N SER A 181 -28.83 4.32 -0.98
CA SER A 181 -27.77 3.92 -1.94
C SER A 181 -27.29 5.13 -2.75
N LEU A 182 -26.11 5.04 -3.39
CA LEU A 182 -25.55 6.08 -4.28
C LEU A 182 -26.51 6.57 -5.40
N GLY A 183 -27.80 6.21 -5.43
CA GLY A 183 -28.85 6.79 -6.27
C GLY A 183 -28.73 6.38 -7.73
N PHE A 184 -27.56 5.90 -8.15
CA PHE A 184 -27.26 5.54 -9.52
C PHE A 184 -27.93 4.22 -9.98
N VAL A 185 -28.44 3.40 -9.06
CA VAL A 185 -29.23 2.18 -9.36
C VAL A 185 -30.73 2.44 -9.47
N ARG A 186 -31.22 3.65 -9.17
CA ARG A 186 -32.67 3.88 -9.08
C ARG A 186 -33.42 4.01 -10.40
N ASP A 187 -32.72 4.06 -11.54
CA ASP A 187 -33.33 4.59 -12.77
C ASP A 187 -33.39 3.62 -13.95
N LEU A 188 -33.46 2.31 -13.69
CA LEU A 188 -33.83 1.37 -14.75
C LEU A 188 -35.14 0.61 -14.49
N GLU A 189 -35.71 0.62 -13.27
CA GLU A 189 -36.89 -0.23 -13.04
C GLU A 189 -37.86 0.13 -11.91
N GLY A 190 -37.64 1.19 -11.11
CA GLY A 190 -38.64 1.64 -10.13
C GLY A 190 -39.18 0.57 -9.15
N MET A 191 -38.56 -0.60 -9.03
CA MET A 191 -38.95 -1.67 -8.12
C MET A 191 -37.73 -2.31 -7.47
N VAL A 192 -37.82 -2.49 -6.16
CA VAL A 192 -36.84 -3.19 -5.35
C VAL A 192 -37.00 -4.68 -5.62
N SER A 193 -36.25 -5.25 -6.58
CA SER A 193 -36.22 -6.70 -6.72
C SER A 193 -35.36 -7.32 -5.61
N ARG A 194 -36.03 -8.04 -4.71
CA ARG A 194 -35.44 -8.82 -3.61
C ARG A 194 -35.15 -10.27 -4.01
N GLU A 195 -34.91 -10.54 -5.29
CA GLU A 195 -34.53 -11.89 -5.72
C GLU A 195 -33.06 -11.92 -6.12
N LEU A 196 -32.23 -12.41 -5.20
CA LEU A 196 -30.94 -13.00 -5.54
C LEU A 196 -31.21 -14.20 -6.47
N ALA A 197 -31.23 -13.95 -7.78
CA ALA A 197 -31.11 -15.02 -8.75
C ALA A 197 -29.69 -15.59 -8.66
N ARG A 198 -29.59 -16.89 -8.37
CA ARG A 198 -28.33 -17.62 -8.18
C ARG A 198 -27.71 -18.09 -9.51
N ASP A 199 -28.07 -17.47 -10.62
CA ASP A 199 -27.44 -17.61 -11.92
C ASP A 199 -27.46 -16.26 -12.62
N ASP A 200 -26.41 -15.95 -13.38
CA ASP A 200 -26.01 -14.63 -13.91
C ASP A 200 -26.99 -13.97 -14.91
N ILE A 201 -28.27 -14.34 -14.90
CA ILE A 201 -29.26 -13.95 -15.88
C ILE A 201 -30.65 -13.84 -15.22
N ALA A 202 -31.23 -12.64 -15.14
CA ALA A 202 -32.60 -12.45 -14.70
C ALA A 202 -33.59 -12.61 -15.88
N PHE A 203 -34.72 -13.27 -15.63
CA PHE A 203 -35.81 -13.37 -16.60
C PHE A 203 -36.46 -12.01 -16.81
N HIS A 204 -36.54 -11.54 -18.06
CA HIS A 204 -37.07 -10.22 -18.41
C HIS A 204 -38.48 -10.31 -19.03
N ALA A 205 -38.65 -11.07 -20.11
CA ALA A 205 -39.93 -11.21 -20.79
C ALA A 205 -40.05 -12.51 -21.60
N LEU A 206 -41.28 -12.84 -22.02
CA LEU A 206 -41.54 -13.86 -23.03
C LEU A 206 -41.83 -13.16 -24.36
N SER A 207 -41.02 -13.45 -25.38
CA SER A 207 -41.20 -12.93 -26.74
C SER A 207 -41.52 -14.07 -27.70
N GLU A 208 -42.18 -13.75 -28.81
CA GLU A 208 -42.37 -14.73 -29.89
C GLU A 208 -41.02 -15.02 -30.57
N TYR A 209 -40.78 -16.31 -30.88
CA TYR A 209 -39.56 -16.79 -31.52
C TYR A 209 -39.34 -16.09 -32.87
N GLN A 210 -38.14 -15.53 -33.05
CA GLN A 210 -37.68 -15.09 -34.36
C GLN A 210 -36.62 -16.05 -34.92
N PRO A 211 -36.58 -16.25 -36.26
CA PRO A 211 -35.53 -17.06 -36.87
C PRO A 211 -34.14 -16.58 -36.49
N GLY A 212 -33.41 -17.41 -35.72
CA GLY A 212 -32.08 -17.08 -35.20
C GLY A 212 -31.96 -17.17 -33.67
N ASP A 213 -33.10 -17.21 -32.96
CA ASP A 213 -33.12 -17.38 -31.51
C ASP A 213 -32.71 -18.81 -31.07
N ASP A 214 -32.02 -18.92 -29.92
CA ASP A 214 -31.59 -20.22 -29.40
C ASP A 214 -32.80 -21.00 -28.83
N LEU A 215 -33.08 -22.16 -29.44
CA LEU A 215 -34.18 -23.05 -29.03
C LEU A 215 -34.06 -23.58 -27.60
N ARG A 216 -32.86 -23.52 -26.98
CA ARG A 216 -32.66 -23.89 -25.56
C ARG A 216 -33.39 -22.95 -24.60
N HIS A 217 -33.73 -21.74 -25.06
CA HIS A 217 -34.43 -20.74 -24.26
C HIS A 217 -35.96 -20.76 -24.46
N VAL A 218 -36.50 -21.75 -25.18
CA VAL A 218 -37.94 -21.89 -25.40
C VAL A 218 -38.67 -22.20 -24.10
N HIS A 219 -39.71 -21.42 -23.81
CA HIS A 219 -40.59 -21.65 -22.67
C HIS A 219 -41.75 -22.57 -23.07
N TRP A 220 -41.50 -23.89 -23.09
CA TRP A 220 -42.46 -24.91 -23.55
C TRP A 220 -43.86 -24.80 -22.95
N ARG A 221 -43.96 -24.46 -21.66
CA ARG A 221 -45.27 -24.30 -21.00
C ARG A 221 -46.09 -23.11 -21.53
N SER A 222 -45.44 -22.05 -21.98
CA SER A 222 -46.12 -20.89 -22.56
C SER A 222 -46.46 -21.16 -24.02
N THR A 223 -45.51 -21.75 -24.76
CA THR A 223 -45.73 -22.24 -26.13
C THR A 223 -46.95 -23.16 -26.23
N ALA A 224 -47.12 -24.08 -25.27
CA ALA A 224 -48.26 -24.99 -25.24
C ALA A 224 -49.62 -24.29 -24.99
N ARG A 225 -49.63 -23.08 -24.42
CA ARG A 225 -50.86 -22.30 -24.16
C ARG A 225 -51.19 -21.34 -25.30
N THR A 226 -50.18 -20.69 -25.89
CA THR A 226 -50.37 -19.68 -26.93
C THR A 226 -50.39 -20.25 -28.34
N GLY A 227 -49.88 -21.48 -28.53
CA GLY A 227 -49.78 -22.11 -29.86
C GLY A 227 -48.64 -21.57 -30.73
N THR A 228 -47.91 -20.55 -30.25
CA THR A 228 -46.73 -19.95 -30.87
C THR A 228 -45.49 -20.20 -30.02
N ILE A 229 -44.32 -20.39 -30.64
CA ILE A 229 -43.07 -20.67 -29.91
C ILE A 229 -42.67 -19.42 -29.15
N MET A 230 -42.70 -19.50 -27.81
CA MET A 230 -42.29 -18.39 -26.93
C MET A 230 -40.87 -18.63 -26.43
N VAL A 231 -39.99 -17.63 -26.58
CA VAL A 231 -38.61 -17.66 -26.10
C VAL A 231 -38.48 -16.78 -24.86
N ARG A 232 -37.74 -17.26 -23.86
CA ARG A 232 -37.36 -16.45 -22.70
C ARG A 232 -36.32 -15.43 -23.15
N THR A 233 -36.70 -14.16 -23.17
CA THR A 233 -35.74 -13.06 -23.29
C THR A 233 -35.16 -12.82 -21.92
N TYR A 234 -33.84 -12.92 -21.87
CA TYR A 234 -33.06 -12.72 -20.67
C TYR A 234 -32.40 -11.36 -20.75
N GLU A 235 -32.59 -10.52 -19.74
CA GLU A 235 -31.81 -9.29 -19.62
C GLU A 235 -30.64 -9.57 -18.70
N GLN A 236 -29.43 -9.27 -19.18
CA GLN A 236 -28.27 -9.33 -18.33
C GLN A 236 -28.45 -8.24 -17.27
N THR A 237 -28.75 -8.63 -16.03
CA THR A 237 -28.78 -7.70 -14.91
C THR A 237 -27.40 -7.05 -14.89
N ARG A 238 -27.31 -5.81 -15.36
CA ARG A 238 -26.08 -5.04 -15.33
C ARG A 238 -25.77 -4.91 -13.85
N ARG A 239 -24.94 -5.79 -13.29
CA ARG A 239 -24.27 -5.50 -12.02
C ARG A 239 -23.62 -4.15 -12.26
N SER A 240 -24.16 -3.12 -11.63
CA SER A 240 -23.82 -1.75 -11.94
C SER A 240 -22.31 -1.62 -11.75
N HIS A 241 -21.59 -1.52 -12.87
CA HIS A 241 -20.15 -1.45 -12.89
C HIS A 241 -19.79 -0.01 -12.52
N PHE A 242 -19.19 0.14 -11.34
CA PHE A 242 -18.86 1.43 -10.74
C PHE A 242 -17.36 1.66 -10.87
N VAL A 243 -16.97 2.60 -11.72
CA VAL A 243 -15.55 2.86 -11.99
C VAL A 243 -15.14 4.16 -11.31
N ILE A 244 -14.02 4.14 -10.59
CA ILE A 244 -13.40 5.32 -9.99
C ILE A 244 -12.05 5.54 -10.67
N GLY A 245 -11.93 6.64 -11.41
CA GLY A 245 -10.65 7.17 -11.84
C GLY A 245 -10.09 8.10 -10.78
N LEU A 246 -9.02 7.70 -10.11
CA LEU A 246 -8.27 8.56 -9.19
C LEU A 246 -7.04 9.09 -9.92
N SER A 247 -7.00 10.40 -10.16
CA SER A 247 -5.81 11.02 -10.72
C SER A 247 -4.71 11.07 -9.67
N THR A 248 -3.52 10.60 -10.03
CA THR A 248 -2.31 10.66 -9.21
C THR A 248 -1.28 11.62 -9.80
N ASN A 249 -1.66 12.46 -10.77
CA ASN A 249 -0.73 13.42 -11.38
C ASN A 249 -0.53 14.63 -10.43
N PRO A 250 0.68 14.84 -9.87
CA PRO A 250 0.91 15.91 -8.90
C PRO A 250 0.69 17.32 -9.47
N ALA A 251 0.75 17.50 -10.80
CA ALA A 251 0.48 18.81 -11.42
C ALA A 251 -0.98 19.27 -11.29
N GLU A 252 -1.90 18.34 -11.04
CA GLU A 252 -3.34 18.61 -10.91
C GLU A 252 -3.75 19.04 -9.50
N TYR A 253 -2.84 18.90 -8.53
CA TYR A 253 -3.06 19.21 -7.12
C TYR A 253 -2.25 20.45 -6.73
N ALA A 254 -2.76 21.22 -5.78
CA ALA A 254 -2.03 22.34 -5.18
C ALA A 254 -0.81 21.86 -4.38
N ASP A 255 -1.01 20.81 -3.58
CA ASP A 255 -0.05 20.15 -2.71
C ASP A 255 -0.37 18.65 -2.55
N GLU A 256 0.40 17.95 -1.71
CA GLU A 256 0.21 16.53 -1.43
C GLU A 256 -1.07 16.24 -0.62
N ASP A 257 -1.49 17.18 0.25
CA ASP A 257 -2.64 16.98 1.12
C ASP A 257 -3.97 17.04 0.33
N GLU A 258 -4.03 17.81 -0.77
CA GLU A 258 -5.14 17.70 -1.73
C GLU A 258 -5.22 16.32 -2.39
N LEU A 259 -4.08 15.69 -2.70
CA LEU A 259 -4.07 14.31 -3.21
C LEU A 259 -4.57 13.34 -2.14
N GLU A 260 -4.16 13.52 -0.87
CA GLU A 260 -4.69 12.74 0.26
C GLU A 260 -6.22 12.85 0.36
N LEU A 261 -6.78 14.04 0.15
CA LEU A 261 -8.22 14.27 0.15
C LEU A 261 -8.90 13.54 -1.02
N ALA A 262 -8.35 13.59 -2.23
CA ALA A 262 -8.87 12.85 -3.39
C ALA A 262 -8.83 11.32 -3.17
N VAL A 263 -7.74 10.80 -2.60
CA VAL A 263 -7.61 9.38 -2.24
C VAL A 263 -8.64 8.98 -1.19
N SER A 264 -8.84 9.82 -0.17
CA SER A 264 -9.83 9.61 0.89
C SER A 264 -11.26 9.65 0.34
N ALA A 265 -11.56 10.55 -0.60
CA ALA A 265 -12.84 10.63 -1.28
C ALA A 265 -13.10 9.40 -2.16
N ALA A 266 -12.11 8.98 -2.95
CA ALA A 266 -12.17 7.77 -3.76
C ALA A 266 -12.39 6.52 -2.89
N GLY A 267 -11.68 6.40 -1.76
CA GLY A 267 -11.86 5.33 -0.78
C GLY A 267 -13.26 5.34 -0.17
N SER A 268 -13.77 6.50 0.22
CA SER A 268 -15.12 6.64 0.79
C SER A 268 -16.20 6.21 -0.21
N LEU A 269 -16.14 6.70 -1.45
CA LEU A 269 -17.08 6.36 -2.52
C LEU A 269 -16.98 4.88 -2.91
N GLY A 270 -15.76 4.35 -3.03
CA GLY A 270 -15.52 2.93 -3.33
C GLY A 270 -16.04 2.00 -2.23
N LEU A 271 -15.81 2.33 -0.96
CA LEU A 271 -16.39 1.58 0.16
C LEU A 271 -17.92 1.62 0.14
N ARG A 272 -18.51 2.77 -0.19
CA ARG A 272 -19.97 2.88 -0.30
C ARG A 272 -20.50 2.03 -1.46
N ALA A 273 -19.88 2.10 -2.62
CA ALA A 273 -20.26 1.31 -3.78
C ALA A 273 -20.13 -0.20 -3.51
N LEU A 274 -19.06 -0.64 -2.82
CA LEU A 274 -18.90 -2.04 -2.40
C LEU A 274 -19.99 -2.47 -1.40
N ARG A 275 -20.40 -1.60 -0.46
CA ARG A 275 -21.51 -1.88 0.47
C ARG A 275 -22.84 -2.00 -0.24
N ASP A 276 -23.06 -1.19 -1.27
CA ASP A 276 -24.23 -1.26 -2.15
C ASP A 276 -24.12 -2.41 -3.19
N SER A 277 -23.14 -3.32 -3.07
CA SER A 277 -22.91 -4.49 -3.94
C SER A 277 -22.63 -4.18 -5.42
N TYR A 278 -22.13 -2.98 -5.73
CA TYR A 278 -21.60 -2.66 -7.05
C TYR A 278 -20.30 -3.45 -7.31
N LYS A 279 -20.06 -3.81 -8.57
CA LYS A 279 -18.72 -4.21 -9.01
C LYS A 279 -17.87 -2.94 -9.12
N VAL A 280 -16.94 -2.75 -8.20
CA VAL A 280 -16.08 -1.56 -8.17
C VAL A 280 -14.78 -1.80 -8.93
N ASP A 281 -14.42 -0.91 -9.85
CA ASP A 281 -13.10 -0.84 -10.47
C ASP A 281 -12.45 0.50 -10.11
N VAL A 282 -11.25 0.49 -9.55
CA VAL A 282 -10.50 1.71 -9.25
C VAL A 282 -9.25 1.73 -10.13
N ARG A 283 -9.06 2.82 -10.86
CA ARG A 283 -7.93 3.00 -11.77
C ARG A 283 -7.21 4.29 -11.46
N THR A 284 -5.88 4.21 -11.56
CA THR A 284 -4.94 5.32 -11.50
C THR A 284 -4.13 5.35 -12.78
N GLN A 285 -3.24 6.33 -12.93
CA GLN A 285 -2.24 6.38 -14.00
C GLN A 285 -1.31 5.15 -13.98
N SER A 286 -1.07 4.56 -12.81
CA SER A 286 -0.24 3.37 -12.65
C SER A 286 -0.98 2.07 -12.97
N GLY A 287 -2.29 2.12 -13.21
CA GLY A 287 -3.12 0.99 -13.59
C GLY A 287 -4.26 0.71 -12.63
N ARG A 288 -4.75 -0.54 -12.66
CA ARG A 288 -5.89 -1.01 -11.87
C ARG A 288 -5.48 -1.34 -10.44
N LEU A 289 -6.24 -0.87 -9.46
CA LEU A 289 -6.09 -1.26 -8.06
C LEU A 289 -6.93 -2.50 -7.73
N ARG A 290 -6.59 -3.20 -6.64
CA ARG A 290 -7.34 -4.37 -6.18
C ARG A 290 -8.56 -3.91 -5.39
N THR A 291 -9.73 -4.40 -5.77
CA THR A 291 -11.03 -3.91 -5.28
C THR A 291 -12.02 -5.03 -4.96
N GLU A 292 -11.55 -6.28 -4.82
CA GLU A 292 -12.42 -7.44 -4.61
C GLU A 292 -13.14 -7.40 -3.24
N SER A 293 -12.59 -6.66 -2.29
CA SER A 293 -13.17 -6.43 -0.97
C SER A 293 -12.88 -5.02 -0.48
N GLN A 294 -13.62 -4.57 0.54
CA GLN A 294 -13.37 -3.31 1.23
C GLN A 294 -11.92 -3.24 1.75
N LYS A 295 -11.39 -4.37 2.22
CA LYS A 295 -10.01 -4.52 2.70
C LYS A 295 -9.00 -4.30 1.56
N HIS A 296 -9.16 -5.00 0.43
CA HIS A 296 -8.22 -4.87 -0.69
C HIS A 296 -8.23 -3.47 -1.30
N LEU A 297 -9.39 -2.82 -1.35
CA LEU A 297 -9.52 -1.44 -1.81
C LEU A 297 -8.65 -0.51 -0.94
N LEU A 298 -8.83 -0.56 0.38
CA LEU A 298 -8.07 0.30 1.29
C LEU A 298 -6.59 -0.03 1.34
N ASP A 299 -6.23 -1.32 1.31
CA ASP A 299 -4.83 -1.77 1.23
C ASP A 299 -4.16 -1.22 -0.05
N SER A 300 -4.85 -1.26 -1.20
CA SER A 300 -4.33 -0.72 -2.46
C SER A 300 -4.21 0.80 -2.45
N LEU A 301 -5.21 1.51 -1.89
CA LEU A 301 -5.19 2.97 -1.77
C LEU A 301 -4.07 3.47 -0.85
N SER A 302 -3.69 2.68 0.16
CA SER A 302 -2.58 2.99 1.06
C SER A 302 -1.22 3.04 0.35
N GLY A 303 -1.07 2.29 -0.74
CA GLY A 303 0.14 2.25 -1.57
C GLY A 303 0.10 3.15 -2.80
N VAL A 304 -0.90 4.03 -2.94
CA VAL A 304 -0.97 4.97 -4.06
C VAL A 304 0.07 6.07 -3.89
N GLU A 305 0.99 6.18 -4.84
CA GLU A 305 1.99 7.24 -4.92
C GLU A 305 1.69 8.21 -6.09
N PRO A 306 2.18 9.45 -6.04
CA PRO A 306 2.11 10.37 -7.16
C PRO A 306 2.74 9.78 -8.43
N SER A 307 2.00 9.78 -9.52
CA SER A 307 2.49 9.32 -10.81
C SER A 307 3.53 10.28 -11.41
N ARG A 308 4.40 9.72 -12.26
CA ARG A 308 5.33 10.54 -13.05
C ARG A 308 4.56 11.46 -14.02
N PRO A 309 5.04 12.68 -14.30
CA PRO A 309 4.35 13.63 -15.19
C PRO A 309 4.01 13.06 -16.58
N LYS A 310 4.83 12.15 -17.11
CA LYS A 310 4.63 11.51 -18.41
C LYS A 310 3.42 10.55 -18.46
N ALA A 311 2.90 10.13 -17.31
CA ALA A 311 1.75 9.22 -17.26
C ALA A 311 0.42 9.91 -17.61
N GLY A 312 0.43 11.24 -17.71
CA GLY A 312 -0.73 12.04 -18.10
C GLY A 312 -1.68 12.35 -16.95
N GLY A 313 -2.58 13.30 -17.22
CA GLY A 313 -3.58 13.76 -16.25
C GLY A 313 -4.90 13.01 -16.29
N THR A 314 -5.92 13.63 -15.71
CA THR A 314 -7.31 13.18 -15.66
C THR A 314 -7.86 12.86 -17.05
N THR A 315 -7.51 13.63 -18.08
CA THR A 315 -7.95 13.38 -19.47
C THR A 315 -7.36 12.10 -20.06
N ALA A 316 -6.13 11.73 -19.70
CA ALA A 316 -5.51 10.47 -20.12
C ALA A 316 -6.11 9.29 -19.36
N LEU A 317 -6.35 9.46 -18.05
CA LEU A 317 -7.02 8.49 -17.21
C LEU A 317 -8.44 8.17 -17.70
N ALA A 318 -9.21 9.18 -18.09
CA ALA A 318 -10.55 8.97 -18.66
C ALA A 318 -10.52 8.12 -19.94
N GLY A 319 -9.52 8.32 -20.81
CA GLY A 319 -9.32 7.48 -22.00
C GLY A 319 -8.98 6.03 -21.65
N SER A 320 -8.15 5.80 -20.62
CA SER A 320 -7.83 4.45 -20.17
C SER A 320 -9.02 3.74 -19.53
N ILE A 321 -9.88 4.47 -18.81
CA ILE A 321 -11.16 3.97 -18.28
C ILE A 321 -12.08 3.56 -19.42
N ALA A 322 -12.22 4.39 -20.44
CA ALA A 322 -13.09 4.08 -21.58
C ALA A 322 -12.66 2.82 -22.32
N ALA A 323 -11.34 2.62 -22.48
CA ALA A 323 -10.80 1.41 -23.09
C ALA A 323 -10.97 0.16 -22.22
N ALA A 324 -10.75 0.28 -20.90
CA ALA A 324 -10.76 -0.86 -19.99
C ALA A 324 -12.15 -1.27 -19.49
N ALA A 325 -13.09 -0.33 -19.43
CA ALA A 325 -14.42 -0.51 -18.85
C ALA A 325 -15.53 0.15 -19.71
N PRO A 326 -15.72 -0.29 -20.97
CA PRO A 326 -16.71 0.33 -21.87
C PRO A 326 -18.17 0.16 -21.41
N ALA A 327 -18.43 -0.82 -20.54
CA ALA A 327 -19.76 -1.07 -19.95
C ALA A 327 -19.94 -0.45 -18.55
N ALA A 328 -19.15 0.58 -18.20
CA ALA A 328 -19.30 1.29 -16.93
C ALA A 328 -20.68 1.96 -16.84
N SER A 329 -21.42 1.69 -15.77
CA SER A 329 -22.71 2.34 -15.49
C SER A 329 -22.55 3.69 -14.80
N VAL A 330 -21.52 3.79 -13.95
CA VAL A 330 -21.18 5.00 -13.20
C VAL A 330 -19.67 5.18 -13.27
N VAL A 331 -19.24 6.40 -13.56
CA VAL A 331 -17.84 6.78 -13.52
C VAL A 331 -17.67 7.95 -12.56
N VAL A 332 -16.81 7.77 -11.57
CA VAL A 332 -16.34 8.84 -10.69
C VAL A 332 -14.93 9.24 -11.11
N LEU A 333 -14.68 10.52 -11.37
CA LEU A 333 -13.34 11.06 -11.55
C LEU A 333 -12.96 11.86 -10.30
N ALA A 334 -11.95 11.42 -9.56
CA ALA A 334 -11.36 12.15 -8.44
C ALA A 334 -10.06 12.82 -8.89
N CYS A 335 -10.01 14.15 -8.83
CA CYS A 335 -8.86 14.95 -9.26
C CYS A 335 -8.65 16.18 -8.36
N GLY A 336 -7.53 16.89 -8.57
CA GLY A 336 -7.16 18.06 -7.76
C GLY A 336 -7.72 19.39 -8.27
N SER A 337 -7.51 20.45 -7.49
CA SER A 337 -8.05 21.78 -7.73
C SER A 337 -7.48 22.50 -8.96
N ARG A 338 -6.30 22.09 -9.45
CA ARG A 338 -5.65 22.71 -10.62
C ARG A 338 -6.19 22.19 -11.96
N VAL A 339 -7.04 21.16 -11.97
CA VAL A 339 -7.67 20.70 -13.21
C VAL A 339 -8.63 21.76 -13.73
N THR A 340 -8.34 22.26 -14.94
CA THR A 340 -9.16 23.29 -15.57
C THR A 340 -10.51 22.73 -16.02
N ALA A 341 -11.51 23.62 -16.18
CA ALA A 341 -12.81 23.22 -16.70
C ALA A 341 -12.71 22.58 -18.11
N ALA A 342 -11.79 23.06 -18.94
CA ALA A 342 -11.56 22.53 -20.29
C ALA A 342 -10.96 21.11 -20.25
N GLU A 343 -9.98 20.85 -19.38
CA GLU A 343 -9.38 19.51 -19.21
C GLU A 343 -10.39 18.51 -18.64
N LEU A 344 -11.22 18.95 -17.69
CA LEU A 344 -12.27 18.12 -17.12
C LEU A 344 -13.35 17.81 -18.16
N GLN A 345 -13.77 18.80 -18.96
CA GLN A 345 -14.70 18.59 -20.07
C GLN A 345 -14.13 17.60 -21.10
N ALA A 346 -12.86 17.74 -21.46
CA ALA A 346 -12.17 16.82 -22.37
C ALA A 346 -12.02 15.40 -21.77
N ALA A 347 -11.91 15.27 -20.46
CA ALA A 347 -11.90 13.98 -19.78
C ALA A 347 -13.29 13.34 -19.83
N ILE A 348 -14.34 14.09 -19.49
CA ILE A 348 -15.74 13.63 -19.50
C ILE A 348 -16.14 13.17 -20.92
N SER A 349 -15.76 13.90 -21.96
CA SER A 349 -16.09 13.53 -23.36
C SER A 349 -15.43 12.24 -23.85
N ARG A 350 -14.42 11.72 -23.13
CA ARG A 350 -13.75 10.46 -23.46
C ARG A 350 -14.37 9.26 -22.74
N LEU A 351 -15.21 9.47 -21.73
CA LEU A 351 -15.80 8.39 -20.94
C LEU A 351 -16.83 7.57 -21.74
N PRO A 352 -17.13 6.33 -21.30
CA PRO A 352 -18.14 5.50 -21.94
C PRO A 352 -19.49 6.19 -22.06
N LEU A 353 -20.10 6.10 -23.25
CA LEU A 353 -21.44 6.62 -23.51
C LEU A 353 -22.48 5.92 -22.63
N GLY A 354 -23.46 6.67 -22.14
CA GLY A 354 -24.54 6.14 -21.28
C GLY A 354 -24.13 5.90 -19.83
N SER A 355 -22.90 6.23 -19.42
CA SER A 355 -22.48 6.22 -18.02
C SER A 355 -22.91 7.51 -17.31
N ARG A 356 -23.33 7.40 -16.05
CA ARG A 356 -23.52 8.58 -15.19
C ARG A 356 -22.15 9.02 -14.67
N VAL A 357 -21.82 10.29 -14.87
CA VAL A 357 -20.48 10.81 -14.53
C VAL A 357 -20.56 11.77 -13.35
N LEU A 358 -19.72 11.52 -12.35
CA LEU A 358 -19.49 12.40 -11.21
C LEU A 358 -18.01 12.79 -11.16
N ALA A 359 -17.69 14.07 -11.19
CA ALA A 359 -16.35 14.54 -10.92
C ALA A 359 -16.26 15.09 -9.49
N VAL A 360 -15.26 14.63 -8.73
CA VAL A 360 -14.93 15.09 -7.39
C VAL A 360 -13.60 15.84 -7.48
N VAL A 361 -13.65 17.14 -7.28
CA VAL A 361 -12.49 18.02 -7.25
C VAL A 361 -12.09 18.23 -5.80
N ALA A 362 -10.95 17.67 -5.40
CA ALA A 362 -10.34 17.92 -4.10
C ALA A 362 -9.65 19.28 -4.12
N ALA A 363 -10.13 20.21 -3.31
CA ALA A 363 -9.60 21.57 -3.21
C ALA A 363 -9.52 21.97 -1.74
N LEU A 364 -8.41 21.62 -1.08
CA LEU A 364 -8.28 21.65 0.38
C LEU A 364 -8.61 23.04 0.94
N GLY A 365 -9.50 23.09 1.92
CA GLY A 365 -9.94 24.34 2.57
C GLY A 365 -10.87 25.23 1.75
N GLN A 366 -11.23 24.87 0.50
CA GLN A 366 -12.24 25.60 -0.26
C GLN A 366 -13.67 25.24 0.18
N GLU A 367 -14.61 26.18 0.00
CA GLU A 367 -16.01 25.90 0.25
C GLU A 367 -16.58 24.89 -0.75
N PRO A 368 -17.49 24.01 -0.31
CA PRO A 368 -18.06 23.00 -1.18
C PRO A 368 -18.89 23.64 -2.29
N GLY A 369 -18.49 23.38 -3.53
CA GLY A 369 -19.14 23.90 -4.73
C GLY A 369 -19.82 22.79 -5.54
N ARG A 370 -20.86 23.14 -6.30
CA ARG A 370 -21.45 22.27 -7.32
C ARG A 370 -21.56 23.04 -8.63
N ARG A 371 -21.19 22.38 -9.73
CA ARG A 371 -21.46 22.85 -11.09
C ARG A 371 -21.73 21.66 -12.00
N ARG A 372 -22.28 21.93 -13.18
CA ARG A 372 -22.49 20.92 -14.22
C ARG A 372 -21.58 21.23 -15.40
N ILE A 373 -20.88 20.23 -15.92
CA ILE A 373 -20.03 20.33 -17.11
C ILE A 373 -20.46 19.23 -18.07
N GLY A 374 -21.13 19.61 -19.16
CA GLY A 374 -21.81 18.65 -20.04
C GLY A 374 -22.84 17.83 -19.27
N GLU A 375 -22.71 16.51 -19.34
CA GLU A 375 -23.58 15.57 -18.63
C GLU A 375 -23.08 15.17 -17.23
N ALA A 376 -21.95 15.71 -16.78
CA ALA A 376 -21.37 15.38 -15.49
C ALA A 376 -21.71 16.39 -14.40
N ASP A 377 -22.10 15.90 -13.23
CA ASP A 377 -22.09 16.67 -11.99
C ASP A 377 -20.65 16.79 -11.48
N VAL A 378 -20.23 18.02 -11.17
CA VAL A 378 -18.91 18.30 -10.61
C VAL A 378 -19.10 18.87 -9.20
N ILE A 379 -18.56 18.17 -8.22
CA ILE A 379 -18.52 18.62 -6.83
C ILE A 379 -17.10 19.00 -6.43
N THR A 380 -16.96 20.15 -5.78
CA THR A 380 -15.72 20.56 -5.14
C THR A 380 -15.84 20.27 -3.65
N VAL A 381 -14.82 19.65 -3.07
CA VAL A 381 -14.78 19.24 -1.68
C VAL A 381 -13.49 19.78 -1.07
N GLY A 382 -13.60 20.59 -0.02
CA GLY A 382 -12.44 21.13 0.69
C GLY A 382 -12.11 20.44 2.01
N ASP A 383 -13.05 19.66 2.54
CA ASP A 383 -12.83 18.75 3.67
C ASP A 383 -13.59 17.44 3.44
N LEU A 384 -13.05 16.31 3.91
CA LEU A 384 -13.61 14.98 3.67
C LEU A 384 -15.04 14.83 4.23
N ASP A 385 -15.35 15.48 5.35
CA ASP A 385 -16.68 15.40 5.98
C ASP A 385 -17.77 16.09 5.14
N GLN A 386 -17.37 16.97 4.21
CA GLN A 386 -18.27 17.64 3.27
C GLN A 386 -18.67 16.75 2.09
N LEU A 387 -17.99 15.62 1.86
CA LEU A 387 -18.26 14.74 0.72
C LEU A 387 -19.67 14.15 0.77
N ALA A 388 -20.06 13.58 1.91
CA ALA A 388 -21.37 12.97 2.10
C ALA A 388 -22.56 13.93 1.93
N PRO A 389 -22.57 15.15 2.54
CA PRO A 389 -23.65 16.11 2.32
C PRO A 389 -23.65 16.67 0.89
N SER A 390 -22.48 16.89 0.28
CA SER A 390 -22.39 17.37 -1.12
C SER A 390 -22.98 16.37 -2.10
N LEU A 391 -22.68 15.08 -1.91
CA LEU A 391 -23.24 14.01 -2.73
C LEU A 391 -24.76 13.86 -2.55
N ARG A 392 -25.28 13.98 -1.32
CA ARG A 392 -26.72 13.96 -1.06
C ARG A 392 -27.48 15.03 -1.84
N ARG A 393 -26.90 16.22 -2.02
CA ARG A 393 -27.50 17.31 -2.82
C ARG A 393 -27.46 17.05 -4.33
N VAL A 394 -26.54 16.20 -4.80
CA VAL A 394 -26.47 15.81 -6.22
C VAL A 394 -27.52 14.74 -6.54
N LEU A 395 -27.79 13.85 -5.58
CA LEU A 395 -28.71 12.72 -5.73
C LEU A 395 -30.16 13.03 -5.36
N ALA A 396 -30.41 14.13 -4.66
CA ALA A 396 -31.74 14.69 -4.41
C ALA A 396 -32.17 15.56 -5.60
#